data_AF-A0A9C8HZ63-F1
#
_entry.id   AF-A0A9C8HZ63-F1
#
_cell.length_a   1.000
_cell.length_b   1.000
_cell.length_c   1.000
_cell.angle_alpha   90.00
_cell.angle_beta   90.00
_cell.angle_gamma   90.00
#
_symmetry.space_group_name_H-M   'P 1'
#
loop_
_entity.id
_entity.type
_entity.pdbx_description
1 polymer ?
#
loop_
_entity_poly.entity_id
_entity_poly.type
_entity_poly.pdbx_seq_one_letter_code
_entity_poly.pdbx_strand_id
1 'polypeptide(L)'
;MKLKICFFKVKKNFLFITILILLFLISSGCRQYSDYVEVSVRTLNTAQRQDIELKIKIIKGVVDNFYADNLRKPESIDELIQTGYLSSPPKDSFGNGFRYDPETDTVISITYEEIEKQKKEAENKRQN
;
A
#
# COMPACT_ATOMS: atom_id res chain seq x y z
N MET A 1 -30.40 -68.33 -3.76
CA MET A 1 -29.61 -67.40 -2.94
C MET A 1 -28.57 -66.66 -3.83
N LYS A 2 -28.98 -65.68 -4.64
CA LYS A 2 -28.09 -64.94 -5.57
C LYS A 2 -28.42 -63.44 -5.72
N LEU A 3 -29.20 -62.84 -4.83
CA LEU A 3 -29.66 -61.45 -4.96
C LEU A 3 -28.93 -60.42 -4.07
N LYS A 4 -27.94 -60.82 -3.26
CA LYS A 4 -27.20 -59.89 -2.37
C LYS A 4 -25.92 -59.31 -2.98
N ILE A 5 -25.40 -59.89 -4.05
CA ILE A 5 -24.04 -59.56 -4.55
C ILE A 5 -24.05 -58.40 -5.56
N CYS A 6 -25.16 -58.17 -6.28
CA CYS A 6 -25.26 -57.03 -7.22
C CYS A 6 -25.48 -55.69 -6.51
N PHE A 7 -26.26 -55.64 -5.42
CA PHE A 7 -26.50 -54.39 -4.67
C PHE A 7 -25.25 -53.83 -3.99
N PHE A 8 -24.34 -54.71 -3.56
CA PHE A 8 -23.11 -54.32 -2.88
C PHE A 8 -22.08 -53.70 -3.85
N LYS A 9 -22.00 -54.21 -5.08
CA LYS A 9 -21.08 -53.73 -6.12
C LYS A 9 -21.50 -52.37 -6.70
N VAL A 10 -22.80 -52.11 -6.81
CA VAL A 10 -23.35 -50.81 -7.23
C VAL A 10 -23.10 -49.72 -6.17
N LYS A 11 -23.29 -50.03 -4.88
CA LYS A 11 -23.02 -49.08 -3.78
C LYS A 11 -21.56 -48.65 -3.69
N LYS A 12 -20.62 -49.59 -3.86
CA LYS A 12 -19.17 -49.28 -3.81
C LYS A 12 -18.76 -48.40 -5.00
N ASN A 13 -19.24 -48.69 -6.20
CA ASN A 13 -18.93 -47.87 -7.39
C ASN A 13 -19.58 -46.47 -7.31
N PHE A 14 -20.80 -46.36 -6.76
CA PHE A 14 -21.46 -45.06 -6.56
C PHE A 14 -20.71 -44.18 -5.56
N LEU A 15 -20.25 -44.75 -4.43
CA LEU A 15 -19.44 -44.03 -3.44
C LEU A 15 -18.12 -43.52 -4.03
N PHE A 16 -17.43 -44.34 -4.82
CA PHE A 16 -16.20 -43.94 -5.52
C PHE A 16 -16.43 -42.80 -6.51
N ILE A 17 -17.51 -42.87 -7.31
CA ILE A 17 -17.86 -41.81 -8.26
C ILE A 17 -18.18 -40.49 -7.52
N THR A 18 -18.91 -40.54 -6.41
CA THR A 18 -19.23 -39.34 -5.63
C THR A 18 -17.97 -38.69 -5.01
N ILE A 19 -17.02 -39.49 -4.54
CA ILE A 19 -15.76 -38.97 -3.98
C ILE A 19 -14.90 -38.34 -5.07
N LEU A 20 -14.85 -38.93 -6.28
CA LEU A 20 -14.11 -38.36 -7.41
C LEU A 20 -14.71 -37.03 -7.88
N ILE A 21 -16.04 -36.89 -7.93
CA ILE A 21 -16.70 -35.63 -8.26
C ILE A 21 -16.40 -34.56 -7.21
N LEU A 22 -16.46 -34.92 -5.92
CA LEU A 22 -16.14 -34.00 -4.83
C LEU A 22 -14.68 -33.52 -4.90
N LEU A 23 -13.73 -34.42 -5.15
CA LEU A 23 -12.31 -34.10 -5.29
C LEU A 23 -12.05 -33.21 -6.52
N PHE A 24 -12.75 -33.43 -7.63
CA PHE A 24 -12.64 -32.59 -8.81
C PHE A 24 -13.09 -31.15 -8.54
N LEU A 25 -14.23 -30.97 -7.85
CA LEU A 25 -14.75 -29.65 -7.50
C LEU A 25 -13.83 -28.88 -6.53
N ILE A 26 -13.22 -29.57 -5.56
CA ILE A 26 -12.23 -28.96 -4.64
C ILE A 26 -10.97 -28.52 -5.40
N SER A 27 -10.52 -29.31 -6.39
CA SER A 27 -9.32 -29.04 -7.17
C SER A 27 -9.44 -27.79 -8.07
N SER A 28 -10.62 -27.58 -8.68
CA SER A 28 -10.86 -26.42 -9.53
C SER A 28 -10.98 -25.11 -8.74
N GLY A 29 -11.47 -25.16 -7.49
CA GLY A 29 -11.70 -23.96 -6.66
C GLY A 29 -10.43 -23.27 -6.15
N CYS A 30 -9.39 -24.03 -5.77
CA CYS A 30 -8.16 -23.44 -5.22
C CYS A 30 -7.34 -22.65 -6.25
N ARG A 31 -7.41 -23.00 -7.54
CA ARG A 31 -6.57 -22.38 -8.57
C ARG A 31 -7.04 -20.96 -8.94
N GLN A 32 -8.35 -20.73 -8.99
CA GLN A 32 -8.89 -19.40 -9.28
C GLN A 32 -8.62 -18.39 -8.15
N TYR A 33 -8.75 -18.81 -6.88
CA TYR A 33 -8.63 -17.89 -5.74
C TYR A 33 -7.23 -17.23 -5.65
N SER A 34 -6.16 -17.97 -5.97
CA SER A 34 -4.78 -17.44 -5.91
C SER A 34 -4.55 -16.31 -6.92
N ASP A 35 -5.02 -16.45 -8.16
CA ASP A 35 -4.80 -15.47 -9.22
C ASP A 35 -5.57 -14.17 -8.98
N TYR A 36 -6.81 -14.25 -8.47
CA TYR A 36 -7.60 -13.06 -8.13
C TYR A 36 -6.95 -12.22 -7.02
N VAL A 37 -6.41 -12.89 -6.00
CA VAL A 37 -5.72 -12.20 -4.89
C VAL A 37 -4.46 -11.50 -5.42
N GLU A 38 -3.65 -12.16 -6.24
CA GLU A 38 -2.43 -11.57 -6.79
C GLU A 38 -2.70 -10.32 -7.66
N VAL A 39 -3.73 -10.35 -8.50
CA VAL A 39 -4.13 -9.20 -9.33
C VAL A 39 -4.62 -8.04 -8.46
N SER A 40 -5.39 -8.32 -7.40
CA SER A 40 -5.88 -7.29 -6.48
C SER A 40 -4.73 -6.61 -5.70
N VAL A 41 -3.72 -7.36 -5.28
CA VAL A 41 -2.55 -6.81 -4.57
C VAL A 41 -1.70 -5.95 -5.50
N ARG A 42 -1.50 -6.38 -6.75
CA ARG A 42 -0.74 -5.60 -7.74
C ARG A 42 -1.40 -4.25 -8.05
N THR A 43 -2.71 -4.24 -8.25
CA THR A 43 -3.46 -3.02 -8.57
C THR A 43 -3.46 -2.01 -7.42
N LEU A 44 -3.58 -2.49 -6.17
CA LEU A 44 -3.44 -1.64 -4.98
C LEU A 44 -2.04 -1.02 -4.88
N ASN A 45 -0.99 -1.84 -5.06
CA ASN A 45 0.39 -1.35 -5.02
C ASN A 45 0.69 -0.28 -6.09
N THR A 46 0.11 -0.42 -7.29
CA THR A 46 0.28 0.59 -8.35
C THR A 46 -0.46 1.88 -8.03
N ALA A 47 -1.69 1.80 -7.50
CA ALA A 47 -2.46 2.98 -7.11
C ALA A 47 -1.76 3.74 -5.97
N GLN A 48 -1.19 3.02 -5.00
CA GLN A 48 -0.42 3.61 -3.90
C GLN A 48 0.85 4.33 -4.39
N ARG A 49 1.57 3.76 -5.37
CA ARG A 49 2.74 4.42 -5.97
C ARG A 49 2.35 5.72 -6.68
N GLN A 50 1.24 5.70 -7.43
CA GLN A 50 0.73 6.88 -8.12
C GLN A 50 0.31 7.98 -7.15
N ASP A 51 -0.32 7.62 -6.02
CA ASP A 51 -0.68 8.57 -4.97
C ASP A 51 0.56 9.27 -4.38
N ILE A 52 1.63 8.51 -4.10
CA ILE A 52 2.90 9.06 -3.62
C ILE A 52 3.50 10.01 -4.65
N GLU A 53 3.59 9.60 -5.91
CA GLU A 53 4.15 10.43 -6.99
C GLU A 53 3.35 11.72 -7.22
N LEU A 54 2.03 11.63 -7.17
CA LEU A 54 1.14 12.78 -7.33
C LEU A 54 1.33 13.77 -6.19
N LYS A 55 1.42 13.30 -4.94
CA LYS A 55 1.68 14.18 -3.78
C LYS A 55 3.05 14.82 -3.84
N ILE A 56 4.08 14.09 -4.24
CA ILE A 56 5.41 14.65 -4.49
C ILE A 56 5.33 15.78 -5.51
N LYS A 57 4.60 15.58 -6.61
CA LYS A 57 4.42 16.60 -7.65
C LYS A 57 3.69 17.83 -7.12
N ILE A 58 2.66 17.65 -6.30
CA ILE A 58 1.94 18.76 -5.66
C ILE A 58 2.89 19.55 -4.75
N ILE A 59 3.64 18.86 -3.88
CA ILE A 59 4.58 19.52 -2.96
C ILE A 59 5.63 20.32 -3.76
N LYS A 60 6.17 19.75 -4.84
CA LYS A 60 7.10 20.47 -5.73
C LYS A 60 6.46 21.73 -6.34
N GLY A 61 5.24 21.62 -6.86
CA GLY A 61 4.54 22.81 -7.39
C GLY A 61 4.30 23.88 -6.32
N VAL A 62 4.06 23.48 -5.07
CA VAL A 62 3.94 24.41 -3.95
C VAL A 62 5.28 25.06 -3.59
N VAL A 63 6.37 24.29 -3.60
CA VAL A 63 7.74 24.80 -3.43
C VAL A 63 8.08 25.83 -4.51
N ASP A 64 7.71 25.55 -5.77
CA ASP A 64 7.93 26.47 -6.89
C ASP A 64 7.16 27.78 -6.71
N ASN A 65 5.90 27.71 -6.25
CA ASN A 65 5.11 28.91 -5.94
C ASN A 65 5.73 29.70 -4.78
N PHE A 66 6.15 29.02 -3.71
CA PHE A 66 6.84 29.66 -2.59
C PHE A 66 8.13 30.36 -3.04
N TYR A 67 8.89 29.72 -3.93
CA TYR A 67 10.10 30.28 -4.51
C TYR A 67 9.81 31.52 -5.37
N ALA A 68 8.74 31.49 -6.17
CA ALA A 68 8.34 32.63 -6.98
C ALA A 68 8.02 33.86 -6.12
N ASP A 69 7.41 33.66 -4.95
CA ASP A 69 6.98 34.74 -4.07
C ASP A 69 8.08 35.23 -3.12
N ASN A 70 8.96 34.33 -2.65
CA ASN A 70 9.97 34.65 -1.62
C ASN A 70 11.40 34.73 -2.16
N LEU A 71 11.63 34.40 -3.44
CA LEU A 71 12.95 34.30 -4.08
C LEU A 71 13.93 33.37 -3.33
N ARG A 72 13.41 32.46 -2.51
CA ARG A 72 14.17 31.42 -1.80
C ARG A 72 13.34 30.15 -1.70
N LYS A 73 14.02 29.01 -1.56
CA LYS A 73 13.36 27.73 -1.30
C LYS A 73 12.95 27.63 0.18
N PRO A 74 11.89 26.88 0.50
CA PRO A 74 11.52 26.63 1.89
C PRO A 74 12.55 25.72 2.55
N GLU A 75 12.83 25.91 3.83
CA GLU A 75 13.74 25.06 4.61
C GLU A 75 13.11 23.68 4.89
N SER A 76 11.78 23.61 4.94
CA SER A 76 11.05 22.38 5.25
C SER A 76 9.60 22.43 4.77
N ILE A 77 8.92 21.28 4.77
CA ILE A 77 7.47 21.23 4.55
C ILE A 77 6.70 21.98 5.64
N ASP A 78 7.21 21.99 6.88
CA ASP A 78 6.57 22.73 7.98
C ASP A 78 6.52 24.23 7.71
N GLU A 79 7.53 24.78 7.04
CA GLU A 79 7.52 26.19 6.63
C GLU A 79 6.40 26.47 5.62
N LEU A 80 6.18 25.59 4.66
CA LEU A 80 5.08 25.71 3.70
C LEU A 80 3.70 25.66 4.39
N ILE A 81 3.60 24.94 5.51
CA ILE A 81 2.38 24.91 6.33
C ILE A 81 2.20 26.21 7.11
N GLN A 82 3.25 26.67 7.78
CA GLN A 82 3.23 27.90 8.58
C GLN A 82 2.94 29.14 7.73
N THR A 83 3.44 29.16 6.51
CA THR A 83 3.22 30.25 5.55
C THR A 83 1.90 30.14 4.78
N GLY A 84 1.14 29.06 4.98
CA GLY A 84 -0.21 28.89 4.43
C GLY A 84 -0.26 28.35 3.00
N TYR A 85 0.89 28.02 2.40
CA TYR A 85 0.96 27.37 1.08
C TYR A 85 0.45 25.93 1.12
N LEU A 86 0.56 25.27 2.28
CA LEU A 86 -0.06 23.99 2.58
C LEU A 86 -1.02 24.13 3.76
N SER A 87 -2.27 23.68 3.62
CA SER A 87 -3.24 23.74 4.71
C SER A 87 -2.97 22.70 5.80
N SER A 88 -2.33 21.58 5.46
CA SER A 88 -2.08 20.46 6.37
C SER A 88 -0.89 19.63 5.91
N PRO A 89 -0.20 18.90 6.80
CA PRO A 89 0.88 18.00 6.41
C PRO A 89 0.36 16.91 5.46
N PRO A 90 0.92 16.78 4.25
CA PRO A 90 0.51 15.76 3.31
C PRO A 90 0.84 14.37 3.89
N LYS A 91 -0.08 13.42 3.67
CA LYS A 91 0.09 12.02 4.03
C LYS A 91 -0.13 11.14 2.81
N ASP A 92 0.68 10.09 2.67
CA ASP A 92 0.46 9.07 1.64
C ASP A 92 -0.67 8.11 2.03
N SER A 93 -0.99 7.19 1.12
CA SER A 93 -2.00 6.14 1.32
C SER A 93 -1.70 5.17 2.47
N PHE A 94 -0.46 5.15 2.98
CA PHE A 94 -0.03 4.34 4.13
C PHE A 94 -0.02 5.16 5.45
N GLY A 95 -0.32 6.46 5.37
CA GLY A 95 -0.24 7.36 6.52
C GLY A 95 1.17 7.91 6.79
N ASN A 96 2.14 7.64 5.92
CA ASN A 96 3.48 8.21 6.01
C ASN A 96 3.46 9.70 5.64
N GLY A 97 4.39 10.46 6.21
CA GLY A 97 4.54 11.88 5.90
C GLY A 97 5.50 12.10 4.74
N PHE A 98 5.67 13.37 4.37
CA PHE A 98 6.66 13.77 3.38
C PHE A 98 7.71 14.67 4.03
N ARG A 99 8.92 14.63 3.47
CA ARG A 99 10.01 15.54 3.81
C ARG A 99 10.52 16.20 2.54
N TYR A 100 10.80 17.48 2.65
CA TYR A 100 11.52 18.25 1.65
C TYR A 100 12.96 18.47 2.11
N ASP A 101 13.89 18.26 1.22
CA ASP A 101 15.31 18.58 1.41
C ASP A 101 15.67 19.78 0.50
N PRO A 102 15.99 20.95 1.08
CA PRO A 102 16.32 22.15 0.31
C PRO A 102 17.69 22.06 -0.38
N GLU A 103 18.62 21.24 0.11
CA GLU A 103 19.96 21.10 -0.50
C GLU A 103 19.89 20.32 -1.81
N THR A 104 19.08 19.26 -1.82
CA THR A 104 18.95 18.34 -2.96
C THR A 104 17.68 18.57 -3.79
N ASP A 105 16.85 19.53 -3.40
CA ASP A 105 15.55 19.84 -4.03
C ASP A 105 14.62 18.63 -4.18
N THR A 106 14.71 17.72 -3.21
CA THR A 106 14.05 16.42 -3.29
C THR A 106 12.96 16.30 -2.24
N VAL A 107 11.81 15.76 -2.66
CA VAL A 107 10.72 15.39 -1.76
C VAL A 107 10.70 13.86 -1.65
N ILE A 108 10.75 13.34 -0.43
CA ILE A 108 10.68 11.89 -0.15
C ILE A 108 9.52 11.59 0.80
N SER A 109 8.86 10.44 0.60
CA SER A 109 7.95 9.88 1.61
C SER A 109 8.80 9.28 2.73
N ILE A 110 8.51 9.66 3.97
CA ILE A 110 9.18 9.16 5.17
C ILE A 110 8.17 8.52 6.10
N THR A 111 8.55 7.38 6.65
CA THR A 111 7.69 6.64 7.56
C THR A 111 7.48 7.41 8.87
N TYR A 112 6.39 7.13 9.57
CA TYR A 112 6.07 7.80 10.83
C TYR A 112 7.19 7.60 11.89
N GLU A 113 7.85 6.45 11.90
CA GLU A 113 8.98 6.14 12.79
C GLU A 113 10.18 7.07 12.54
N GLU A 114 10.46 7.38 11.27
CA GLU A 114 11.54 8.31 10.88
C GLU A 114 11.21 9.76 11.23
N ILE A 115 9.93 10.14 11.22
CA ILE A 115 9.46 11.47 11.66
C ILE A 115 9.69 11.63 13.17
N GLU A 116 9.32 10.64 13.98
CA GLU A 116 9.51 10.71 15.44
C GLU A 116 10.98 10.75 15.84
N LYS A 117 11.83 9.97 15.15
CA LYS A 117 13.28 9.98 15.42
C LYS A 117 13.88 11.37 15.18
N GLN A 118 13.49 12.04 14.09
CA GLN A 118 13.97 13.38 13.76
C GLN A 118 13.45 14.44 14.73
N LYS A 119 12.18 14.35 15.19
CA LYS A 119 11.67 15.24 16.24
C LYS A 119 12.49 15.14 17.54
N LYS A 120 12.79 13.91 17.98
CA LYS A 120 13.62 13.67 19.17
C LYS A 120 15.04 14.19 19.00
N GLU A 121 15.65 14.02 17.82
CA GLU A 121 16.97 14.56 17.50
C GLU A 121 16.99 16.10 17.45
N ALA A 122 15.94 16.73 16.90
CA ALA A 122 15.79 18.18 16.86
C ALA A 122 15.55 18.78 18.26
N GLU A 123 14.78 18.10 19.11
CA GLU A 123 14.58 18.49 20.52
C GLU A 123 15.87 18.39 21.32
N ASN A 124 16.63 17.31 21.16
CA ASN A 124 17.91 17.10 21.84
C ASN A 124 18.96 18.17 21.42
N LYS A 125 18.98 18.56 20.14
CA LYS A 125 19.83 19.66 19.65
C LYS A 125 19.46 21.05 20.18
N ARG A 126 18.23 21.24 20.69
CA ARG A 126 17.80 22.52 21.30
C ARG A 126 18.11 22.56 22.80
N GLN A 127 18.43 21.42 23.42
CA GLN A 127 18.75 21.30 24.84
C GLN A 127 20.26 21.29 25.13
N ASN A 128 21.10 21.19 24.09
CA ASN A 128 22.55 21.38 24.14
C ASN A 128 22.94 22.71 23.50
#